data_AF-U9T9W0-F1
#
_entry.id   AF-U9T9W0-F1
#
_cell.length_a   1.000
_cell.length_b   1.000
_cell.length_c   1.000
_cell.angle_alpha   90.00
_cell.angle_beta   90.00
_cell.angle_gamma   90.00
#
_symmetry.space_group_name_H-M   'P 1'
#
loop_
_entity.id
_entity.type
_entity.pdbx_description
1 polymer ?
#
loop_
_entity_poly.entity_id
_entity_poly.type
_entity_poly.pdbx_seq_one_letter_code
_entity_poly.pdbx_strand_id
1 'polypeptide(L)' 'WWAEKKQIFPLLSDLARKYLHIPATSVPSERLFSDTGNHVSVRRTRLDPNLLRTMVFLKRNMKAMDIFPPDE' A
#
# COMPACT_ATOMS: atom_id res chain seq x y z
N TRP A 1 17.24 3.22 -10.87
CA TRP A 1 17.50 4.00 -12.10
C TRP A 1 17.06 5.46 -12.03
N TRP A 2 15.77 5.83 -12.12
CA TRP A 2 15.36 7.26 -12.10
C TRP A 2 15.80 8.00 -10.83
N ALA A 3 15.83 7.31 -9.69
CA ALA A 3 16.39 7.84 -8.45
C ALA A 3 17.89 8.15 -8.54
N GLU A 4 18.69 7.24 -9.12
CA GLU A 4 20.14 7.42 -9.31
C GLU A 4 20.47 8.51 -10.34
N LYS A 5 19.63 8.67 -11.37
CA LYS A 5 19.84 9.64 -12.46
C LYS A 5 19.22 11.00 -12.22
N LYS A 6 18.65 11.24 -11.03
CA LYS A 6 17.99 12.50 -10.65
C LYS A 6 18.88 13.73 -10.84
N GLN A 7 20.18 13.63 -10.57
CA GLN A 7 21.12 14.75 -10.74
C GLN A 7 21.35 15.13 -12.20
N ILE A 8 21.27 14.15 -13.11
CA ILE A 8 21.49 14.35 -14.55
C ILE A 8 20.19 14.78 -15.24
N PHE A 9 19.05 14.23 -14.79
CA PHE A 9 17.74 14.49 -15.38
C PHE A 9 16.70 14.87 -14.32
N PRO A 10 16.82 16.04 -13.66
CA PRO A 10 15.97 16.40 -12.53
C PRO A 10 14.48 16.42 -12.89
N LEU A 11 14.09 17.16 -13.95
CA LEU A 11 12.69 17.23 -14.37
C LEU A 11 12.14 15.87 -14.81
N LEU A 12 12.92 15.10 -15.58
CA LEU A 12 12.44 13.82 -16.10
C LEU A 12 12.33 12.77 -14.98
N SER A 13 13.23 12.80 -14.00
CA SER A 13 13.14 11.94 -12.81
C SER A 13 11.90 12.24 -11.97
N ASP A 14 11.49 13.51 -11.89
CA ASP A 14 10.26 13.90 -11.20
C ASP A 14 9.01 13.45 -11.96
N LEU A 15 8.99 13.58 -13.29
CA LEU A 15 7.91 13.06 -14.13
C LEU A 15 7.83 11.54 -14.06
N ALA A 16 8.96 10.85 -14.13
CA ALA A 16 9.03 9.41 -14.01
C ALA A 16 8.51 8.94 -12.65
N ARG A 17 8.91 9.60 -11.56
CA ARG A 17 8.36 9.34 -10.23
C ARG A 17 6.87 9.60 -10.18
N LYS A 18 6.34 10.63 -10.85
CA LYS A 18 4.90 10.95 -10.83
C LYS A 18 4.06 9.95 -11.63
N TYR A 19 4.51 9.49 -12.79
CA TYR A 19 3.67 8.73 -13.71
C TYR A 19 3.98 7.23 -13.74
N LEU A 20 5.25 6.82 -13.60
CA LEU A 20 5.62 5.41 -13.72
C LEU A 20 5.30 4.58 -12.47
N HIS A 21 5.04 5.21 -11.32
CA HIS A 21 4.62 4.47 -10.12
C HIS A 21 3.15 4.02 -10.18
N ILE A 22 2.37 4.60 -11.08
CA ILE A 22 0.95 4.32 -11.21
C ILE A 22 0.81 2.90 -11.79
N PRO A 23 0.10 1.98 -11.13
CA PRO A 23 -0.10 0.65 -11.66
C PRO A 23 -0.92 0.72 -12.95
N ALA A 24 -0.54 -0.07 -13.96
CA ALA A 24 -1.25 -0.12 -15.24
C ALA A 24 -2.65 -0.77 -15.14
N THR A 25 -2.94 -1.48 -14.04
CA THR A 25 -4.17 -2.24 -13.85
C THR A 25 -4.71 -2.10 -12.43
N SER A 26 -5.99 -2.44 -12.23
CA SER A 26 -6.67 -2.54 -10.93
C SER A 26 -6.25 -3.77 -10.12
N VAL A 27 -5.40 -4.66 -10.66
CA VAL A 27 -5.00 -5.91 -9.99
C VAL A 27 -4.47 -5.70 -8.57
N PRO A 28 -3.67 -4.67 -8.26
CA PRO A 28 -3.21 -4.43 -6.88
C PRO A 28 -4.34 -4.10 -5.91
N SER A 29 -5.36 -3.34 -6.35
CA SER A 29 -6.52 -3.02 -5.51
C SER A 29 -7.44 -4.23 -5.37
N GLU A 30 -7.68 -4.99 -6.44
CA GLU A 30 -8.44 -6.24 -6.39
C GLU A 30 -7.80 -7.25 -5.44
N ARG A 31 -6.48 -7.42 -5.49
CA ARG A 31 -5.75 -8.30 -4.57
C ARG A 31 -5.91 -7.84 -3.11
N LEU A 32 -5.88 -6.53 -2.87
CA LEU A 32 -6.10 -5.96 -1.53
C LEU A 32 -7.51 -6.27 -1.03
N PHE A 33 -8.54 -6.11 -1.87
CA PHE A 33 -9.92 -6.37 -1.49
C PHE A 33 -10.23 -7.87 -1.34
N SER A 34 -9.64 -8.73 -2.18
CA SER A 34 -9.76 -10.19 -2.03
C SER A 34 -9.13 -10.68 -0.72
N ASP A 35 -7.93 -10.19 -0.36
CA ASP A 35 -7.29 -10.49 0.92
C ASP A 35 -8.10 -9.95 2.11
N THR A 36 -8.64 -8.73 1.98
CA THR A 36 -9.52 -8.13 2.99
C THR A 36 -10.84 -8.89 3.15
N GLY A 37 -11.41 -9.41 2.06
CA GLY A 37 -12.64 -10.20 2.06
C GLY A 37 -12.53 -11.48 2.90
N ASN A 38 -11.34 -12.05 3.02
CA ASN A 38 -11.10 -13.18 3.93
C ASN A 38 -11.19 -12.76 5.42
N HIS A 39 -10.88 -11.50 5.75
CA HIS A 39 -10.96 -10.96 7.11
C HIS A 39 -12.36 -10.47 7.47
N VAL A 40 -13.08 -9.89 6.49
CA VAL A 40 -14.52 -9.60 6.54
C VAL A 40 -15.27 -10.87 6.15
N SER A 41 -15.08 -11.94 6.91
CA SER A 41 -15.84 -13.18 6.66
C SER A 41 -17.32 -12.97 6.99
N VAL A 42 -18.18 -13.85 6.47
CA VAL A 42 -19.64 -13.88 6.76
C VAL A 42 -19.96 -13.88 8.26
N ARG A 43 -19.00 -14.23 9.13
CA ARG A 43 -19.13 -14.22 10.59
C ARG A 43 -18.87 -12.84 11.24
N ARG A 44 -18.31 -11.87 10.51
CA ARG A 44 -17.99 -10.51 10.99
C ARG A 44 -18.66 -9.42 10.13
N THR A 45 -19.95 -9.57 9.88
CA THR A 45 -20.75 -8.63 9.06
C THR A 45 -21.04 -7.29 9.73
N ARG A 46 -20.74 -7.12 11.03
CA ARG A 46 -21.00 -5.89 11.81
C ARG A 46 -19.73 -5.06 12.11
N LEU A 47 -18.69 -5.20 11.28
CA LEU A 47 -17.49 -4.36 11.40
C LEU A 47 -17.79 -2.93 10.95
N ASP A 48 -17.39 -1.96 11.77
CA ASP A 48 -17.43 -0.55 11.38
C ASP A 48 -16.53 -0.31 10.15
N PRO A 49 -17.01 0.39 9.11
CA PRO A 49 -16.22 0.64 7.90
C PRO A 49 -14.91 1.39 8.14
N ASN A 50 -14.87 2.32 9.11
CA ASN A 50 -13.65 3.06 9.45
C ASN A 50 -12.63 2.16 10.18
N LEU A 51 -13.13 1.29 11.06
CA LEU A 51 -12.31 0.28 11.70
C LEU A 51 -11.68 -0.67 10.67
N LEU A 52 -12.47 -1.17 9.72
CA LEU A 52 -11.99 -2.03 8.64
C LEU A 52 -10.90 -1.34 7.81
N ARG A 53 -11.14 -0.08 7.40
CA ARG A 53 -10.16 0.73 6.66
C ARG A 53 -8.83 0.83 7.42
N THR A 54 -8.90 1.11 8.72
CA THR A 54 -7.71 1.21 9.59
C THR A 54 -6.96 -0.11 9.67
N MET A 55 -7.68 -1.22 9.87
CA MET A 55 -7.07 -2.57 9.91
C MET A 55 -6.35 -2.91 8.60
N VAL A 56 -6.98 -2.68 7.45
CA VAL A 56 -6.39 -2.94 6.12
C VAL A 56 -5.14 -2.07 5.90
N PHE A 57 -5.22 -0.79 6.27
CA PHE A 57 -4.10 0.14 6.18
C PHE A 57 -2.91 -0.33 7.03
N LEU A 58 -3.13 -0.66 8.31
CA LEU A 58 -2.08 -1.12 9.20
C LEU A 58 -1.46 -2.43 8.71
N LYS A 59 -2.28 -3.43 8.37
CA LYS A 59 -1.80 -4.72 7.85
C LYS A 59 -0.92 -4.55 6.62
N ARG A 60 -1.33 -3.70 5.67
CA ARG A 60 -0.60 -3.52 4.41
C ARG A 60 0.73 -2.79 4.58
N ASN A 61 0.80 -1.89 5.57
CA ASN A 61 1.96 -1.03 5.84
C ASN A 61 2.82 -1.52 7.01
N MET A 62 2.47 -2.63 7.67
CA MET A 62 3.18 -3.15 8.85
C MET A 62 4.69 -3.34 8.64
N LYS A 63 5.14 -3.66 7.42
CA LYS A 63 6.59 -3.78 7.11
C LYS A 63 7.30 -2.44 6.90
N ALA A 64 6.55 -1.40 6.55
CA ALA A 64 7.06 -0.06 6.30
C ALA A 64 6.93 0.84 7.54
N MET A 65 6.06 0.45 8.48
CA MET A 65 5.90 1.11 9.78
C MET A 65 6.67 0.29 10.81
N ASP A 66 7.76 0.85 11.29
CA ASP A 66 8.57 0.27 12.38
C ASP A 66 7.83 0.46 13.72
N ILE A 67 6.67 -0.20 13.86
CA ILE A 67 5.74 0.00 14.99
C ILE A 67 6.23 -0.76 16.22
N PHE A 68 6.93 -1.87 16.01
CA PHE A 68 7.47 -2.69 17.07
C PHE A 68 8.99 -2.53 17.07
N PRO A 69 9.60 -2.06 18.17
CA PRO A 69 11.05 -2.13 18.29
C PRO A 69 11.48 -3.59 18.13
N PRO A 70 12.68 -3.85 17.57
CA PRO A 70 13.20 -5.20 17.48
C PRO A 70 13.22 -5.82 18.88
N ASP A 71 12.71 -7.05 18.99
CA ASP A 71 12.72 -7.81 20.24
C ASP A 71 14.17 -7.90 20.74
N GLU A 72 14.41 -7.43 21.97
CA GLU A 72 15.70 -7.47 22.67
C GLU A 72 16.14 -8.90 23.00
#